data_AF-A0A7V9GU10-F1
#
_entry.id   AF-A0A7V9GU10-F1
#
_cell.length_a   1.000
_cell.length_b   1.000
_cell.length_c   1.000
_cell.angle_alpha   90.00
_cell.angle_beta   90.00
_cell.angle_gamma   90.00
#
_symmetry.space_group_name_H-M   'P 1'
#
loop_
_entity.id
_entity.type
_entity.pdbx_description
1 polymer ?
#
loop_
_entity_poly.entity_id
_entity_poly.type
_entity_poly.pdbx_seq_one_letter_code
_entity_poly.pdbx_strand_id
1 'polypeptide(L)'
;MAKRDKDLFEKLRKSGVRKKVAGNLADAVGKVDGRKKAPKTAKKALEDFRALVGDLEDRVQGGPEKRKAAAKKGARTRKTKANARSKSAKKGARTRARAK
;
A
#
# COMPACT_ATOMS: atom_id res chain seq x y z
N MET A 1 -35.80 -16.99 -9.24
CA MET A 1 -34.43 -16.45 -9.25
C MET A 1 -34.42 -15.15 -8.46
N ALA A 2 -33.54 -15.01 -7.47
CA ALA A 2 -33.40 -13.77 -6.71
C ALA A 2 -33.02 -12.63 -7.66
N LYS A 3 -33.71 -11.49 -7.54
CA LYS A 3 -33.56 -10.36 -8.46
C LYS A 3 -32.26 -9.63 -8.10
N ARG A 4 -31.28 -9.66 -9.01
CA ARG A 4 -30.04 -8.88 -8.91
C ARG A 4 -30.37 -7.41 -8.67
N ASP A 5 -29.64 -6.76 -7.78
CA ASP A 5 -29.68 -5.30 -7.66
C ASP A 5 -29.12 -4.67 -8.95
N LYS A 6 -30.04 -4.21 -9.80
CA LYS A 6 -29.71 -3.67 -11.13
C LYS A 6 -28.95 -2.35 -11.02
N ASP A 7 -29.28 -1.53 -10.03
CA ASP A 7 -28.69 -0.20 -9.86
C ASP A 7 -27.24 -0.32 -9.40
N LEU A 8 -26.96 -1.24 -8.46
CA LEU A 8 -25.59 -1.55 -8.05
C LEU A 8 -24.78 -2.15 -9.21
N PHE A 9 -25.37 -3.07 -9.96
CA PHE A 9 -24.72 -3.67 -11.13
C PHE A 9 -24.34 -2.62 -12.18
N GLU A 10 -25.24 -1.68 -12.48
CA GLU A 10 -24.99 -0.61 -13.44
C GLU A 10 -23.91 0.36 -12.96
N LYS A 11 -23.94 0.76 -11.67
CA LYS A 11 -22.90 1.61 -11.08
C LYS A 11 -21.52 0.96 -11.19
N LEU A 12 -21.41 -0.33 -10.90
CA LEU A 12 -20.17 -1.10 -11.03
C LEU A 12 -19.70 -1.21 -12.50
N ARG A 13 -20.63 -1.36 -13.45
CA ARG A 13 -20.28 -1.37 -14.88
C ARG A 13 -19.77 -0.01 -15.35
N LYS A 14 -20.42 1.08 -14.93
CA LYS A 14 -20.02 2.45 -15.24
C LYS A 14 -18.66 2.80 -14.65
N SER A 15 -18.31 2.26 -13.48
CA SER A 15 -16.96 2.43 -12.89
C SER A 15 -15.89 1.53 -13.51
N GLY A 16 -16.21 0.76 -14.57
CA GLY A 16 -15.25 -0.05 -15.30
C GLY A 16 -15.08 -1.49 -14.80
N VAL A 17 -15.90 -1.94 -13.84
CA VAL A 17 -15.84 -3.33 -13.35
C VAL A 17 -16.31 -4.31 -14.42
N ARG A 18 -15.60 -5.43 -14.57
CA ARG A 18 -15.94 -6.49 -15.54
C ARG A 18 -17.32 -7.10 -15.23
N LYS A 19 -18.12 -7.37 -16.27
CA LYS A 19 -19.51 -7.88 -16.17
C LYS A 19 -19.70 -9.01 -15.16
N LYS A 20 -18.82 -10.03 -15.17
CA LYS A 20 -18.91 -11.17 -14.24
C LYS A 20 -18.70 -10.75 -12.77
N VAL A 21 -17.77 -9.85 -12.50
CA VAL A 21 -17.46 -9.37 -11.14
C VAL A 21 -18.57 -8.46 -10.64
N ALA A 22 -19.05 -7.54 -11.48
CA ALA A 22 -20.20 -6.70 -11.16
C ALA A 22 -21.46 -7.53 -10.87
N GLY A 23 -21.69 -8.60 -11.65
CA GLY A 23 -22.78 -9.55 -11.42
C GLY A 23 -22.66 -10.25 -10.07
N ASN A 24 -21.49 -10.83 -9.78
CA ASN A 24 -21.24 -11.51 -8.51
C ASN A 24 -21.39 -10.59 -7.29
N LEU A 25 -20.94 -9.34 -7.39
CA LEU A 25 -21.07 -8.34 -6.33
C LEU A 25 -22.52 -7.92 -6.12
N ALA A 26 -23.24 -7.60 -7.20
CA ALA A 26 -24.64 -7.23 -7.13
C ALA A 26 -25.51 -8.40 -6.61
N ASP A 27 -25.16 -9.64 -6.96
CA ASP A 27 -25.84 -10.85 -6.47
C ASP A 27 -25.48 -11.18 -5.01
N ALA A 28 -24.29 -10.81 -4.54
CA ALA A 28 -23.87 -11.03 -3.15
C ALA A 28 -24.40 -9.97 -2.19
N VAL A 29 -24.46 -8.71 -2.62
CA VAL A 29 -24.92 -7.57 -1.83
C VAL A 29 -26.44 -7.41 -1.91
N GLY A 30 -27.05 -7.68 -3.07
CA GLY A 30 -28.51 -7.69 -3.23
C GLY A 30 -29.23 -8.78 -2.42
N LYS A 31 -28.50 -9.74 -1.82
CA LYS A 31 -29.01 -10.73 -0.86
C LYS A 31 -29.14 -10.21 0.57
N VAL A 32 -28.63 -9.01 0.85
CA VAL A 32 -28.65 -8.40 2.19
C VAL A 32 -29.95 -7.62 2.33
N ASP A 33 -31.08 -8.32 2.41
CA ASP A 33 -32.29 -7.72 2.98
C ASP A 33 -31.96 -7.27 4.40
N GLY A 34 -32.31 -6.04 4.75
CA GLY A 34 -31.88 -5.27 5.93
C GLY A 34 -32.13 -5.91 7.31
N ARG A 35 -32.50 -7.18 7.39
CA ARG A 35 -32.67 -8.00 8.60
C ARG A 35 -31.65 -9.14 8.74
N LYS A 36 -30.86 -9.49 7.70
CA LYS A 36 -29.85 -10.56 7.77
C LYS A 36 -28.45 -9.99 7.55
N LYS A 37 -27.51 -10.29 8.46
CA LYS A 37 -26.09 -9.88 8.34
C LYS A 37 -25.56 -10.29 6.97
N ALA A 38 -24.89 -9.35 6.28
CA ALA A 38 -24.21 -9.63 5.03
C ALA A 38 -23.31 -10.87 5.19
N PRO A 39 -23.31 -11.79 4.20
CA PRO A 39 -22.51 -13.00 4.29
C PRO A 39 -21.03 -12.63 4.48
N LYS A 40 -20.29 -13.42 5.29
CA LYS A 40 -18.87 -13.15 5.61
C LYS A 40 -18.02 -12.89 4.35
N THR A 41 -18.35 -13.56 3.26
CA THR A 41 -17.71 -13.39 1.94
C THR A 41 -17.90 -12.00 1.36
N ALA A 42 -19.09 -11.40 1.48
CA ALA A 42 -19.34 -10.03 1.01
C ALA A 42 -18.59 -8.99 1.86
N LYS A 43 -18.52 -9.21 3.19
CA LYS A 43 -17.73 -8.37 4.09
C LYS A 43 -16.23 -8.44 3.77
N LYS A 44 -15.70 -9.65 3.55
CA LYS A 44 -14.31 -9.84 3.15
C LYS A 44 -14.02 -9.17 1.81
N ALA A 45 -14.89 -9.32 0.82
CA ALA A 45 -14.72 -8.63 -0.46
C ALA A 45 -14.69 -7.10 -0.28
N LEU A 46 -15.56 -6.54 0.55
CA LEU A 46 -15.54 -5.11 0.91
C LEU A 46 -14.22 -4.69 1.57
N GLU A 47 -13.68 -5.50 2.48
CA GLU A 47 -12.36 -5.26 3.10
C GLU A 47 -11.23 -5.31 2.07
N ASP A 48 -11.22 -6.32 1.21
CA ASP A 48 -10.24 -6.48 0.13
C ASP A 48 -10.30 -5.27 -0.84
N PHE A 49 -11.50 -4.77 -1.16
CA PHE A 49 -11.67 -3.55 -1.98
C PHE A 49 -11.15 -2.30 -1.28
N ARG A 50 -11.40 -2.15 0.03
CA ARG A 50 -10.85 -1.02 0.80
C ARG A 50 -9.32 -1.06 0.86
N ALA A 51 -8.75 -2.24 1.04
CA ALA A 51 -7.29 -2.42 1.00
C ALA A 51 -6.72 -2.05 -0.37
N LEU A 52 -7.36 -2.50 -1.46
CA LEU A 52 -6.96 -2.14 -2.82
C LEU A 52 -7.05 -0.64 -3.10
N VAL A 53 -8.09 0.04 -2.61
CA VAL A 53 -8.19 1.50 -2.71
C VAL A 53 -7.04 2.17 -1.97
N GLY A 54 -6.72 1.72 -0.75
CA GLY A 54 -5.58 2.23 0.01
C GLY A 54 -4.24 2.04 -0.72
N ASP A 55 -4.03 0.88 -1.34
CA ASP A 55 -2.84 0.60 -2.15
C ASP A 55 -2.75 1.48 -3.40
N LEU A 56 -3.89 1.76 -4.04
CA LEU A 56 -3.96 2.66 -5.19
C LEU A 56 -3.69 4.12 -4.78
N GLU A 57 -4.27 4.58 -3.67
CA GLU A 57 -4.01 5.89 -3.10
C GLU A 57 -2.53 6.05 -2.73
N ASP A 58 -1.93 5.05 -2.07
CA ASP A 58 -0.50 5.05 -1.73
C ASP A 58 0.33 5.17 -3.02
N ARG A 59 0.01 4.39 -4.07
CA ARG A 59 0.73 4.48 -5.35
C ARG A 59 0.60 5.83 -6.04
N VAL A 60 -0.60 6.42 -6.08
CA VAL A 60 -0.83 7.76 -6.67
C VAL A 60 -0.04 8.82 -5.90
N GLN A 61 0.01 8.72 -4.58
CA GLN A 61 0.77 9.64 -3.74
C GLN A 61 2.28 9.38 -3.72
N GLY A 62 2.80 8.44 -4.52
CA GLY A 62 4.23 8.11 -4.65
C GLY A 62 4.76 7.09 -3.64
N GLY A 63 3.87 6.42 -2.92
CA GLY A 63 4.06 5.50 -1.80
C GLY A 63 5.37 4.71 -1.72
N PRO A 64 5.46 3.49 -2.28
CA PRO A 64 6.61 2.61 -2.08
C PRO A 64 7.93 3.21 -2.61
N GLU A 65 7.88 4.01 -3.67
CA GLU A 65 9.06 4.68 -4.23
C GLU A 65 9.60 5.77 -3.29
N LYS A 66 8.73 6.59 -2.68
CA LYS A 66 9.13 7.56 -1.64
C LYS A 66 9.77 6.87 -0.44
N ARG A 67 9.20 5.75 0.01
CA ARG A 67 9.77 4.93 1.10
C ARG A 67 11.15 4.38 0.75
N LYS A 68 11.33 3.83 -0.46
CA LYS A 68 12.62 3.35 -0.96
C LYS A 68 13.66 4.48 -1.05
N ALA A 69 13.27 5.65 -1.55
CA ALA A 69 14.15 6.81 -1.65
C ALA A 69 14.61 7.28 -0.25
N ALA A 70 13.70 7.35 0.72
CA ALA A 70 14.03 7.68 2.10
C ALA A 70 14.99 6.66 2.73
N ALA A 71 14.74 5.36 2.52
CA ALA A 71 15.63 4.29 2.99
C ALA A 71 17.04 4.41 2.37
N LYS A 72 17.14 4.65 1.06
CA LYS A 72 18.42 4.86 0.36
C LYS A 72 19.18 6.07 0.91
N LYS A 73 18.47 7.19 1.17
CA LYS A 73 19.05 8.39 1.81
C LYS A 73 19.56 8.09 3.22
N GLY A 74 18.80 7.33 4.01
CA GLY A 74 19.20 6.87 5.34
C GLY A 74 20.48 6.03 5.30
N ALA A 75 20.51 5.03 4.42
CA ALA A 75 21.69 4.18 4.22
C ALA A 75 22.93 4.98 3.80
N ARG A 76 22.79 5.90 2.83
CA ARG A 76 23.88 6.79 2.39
C ARG A 76 24.41 7.65 3.54
N THR A 77 23.54 8.23 4.34
CA THR A 77 23.92 9.06 5.50
C THR A 77 24.72 8.26 6.53
N ARG A 78 24.28 7.04 6.87
CA ARG A 78 25.00 6.15 7.80
C ARG A 78 26.40 5.83 7.29
N LYS A 79 26.53 5.49 5.99
CA LYS A 79 27.82 5.25 5.33
C LYS A 79 28.74 6.46 5.39
N THR A 80 28.24 7.65 5.06
CA THR A 80 29.05 8.89 5.11
C THR A 80 29.54 9.19 6.52
N LYS A 81 28.67 9.08 7.54
CA LYS A 81 29.06 9.32 8.94
C LYS A 81 30.11 8.32 9.42
N ALA A 82 29.99 7.04 9.05
CA ALA A 82 30.99 6.02 9.36
C ALA A 82 32.37 6.35 8.73
N ASN A 83 32.36 6.73 7.45
CA ASN A 83 33.58 7.13 6.75
C ASN A 83 34.24 8.36 7.37
N ALA A 84 33.45 9.38 7.76
CA ALA A 84 33.95 10.58 8.41
C ALA A 84 34.66 10.26 9.74
N ARG A 85 34.06 9.40 10.57
CA ARG A 85 34.67 8.94 11.83
C ARG A 85 35.97 8.18 11.58
N SER A 86 35.98 7.26 10.62
CA SER A 86 37.19 6.51 10.25
C SER A 86 38.31 7.42 9.76
N LYS A 87 37.99 8.40 8.88
CA LYS A 87 38.96 9.38 8.39
C LYS A 87 39.54 10.23 9.53
N SER A 88 38.70 10.68 10.46
CA SER A 88 39.14 11.43 11.64
C SER A 88 40.08 10.60 12.52
N ALA A 89 39.71 9.35 12.83
CA ALA A 89 40.55 8.44 13.61
C ALA A 89 41.91 8.18 12.94
N LYS A 90 41.93 7.90 11.63
CA LYS A 90 43.16 7.73 10.85
C LYS A 90 44.02 8.99 10.85
N LYS A 91 43.41 10.17 10.73
CA LYS A 91 44.12 11.45 10.81
C LYS A 91 44.75 11.65 12.18
N GLY A 92 44.00 11.43 13.26
CA GLY A 92 44.51 11.52 14.63
C GLY A 92 45.64 10.53 14.92
N ALA A 93 45.53 9.28 14.44
CA ALA A 93 46.61 8.29 14.54
C ALA A 93 47.88 8.74 13.81
N ARG A 94 47.74 9.25 12.58
CA ARG A 94 48.87 9.80 11.81
C ARG A 94 49.53 11.00 12.50
N THR A 95 48.74 11.92 13.08
CA THR A 95 49.29 13.07 13.80
C THR A 95 50.06 12.60 15.04
N ARG A 96 49.52 11.67 15.82
CA ARG A 96 50.23 11.11 16.99
C ARG A 96 51.51 10.37 16.61
N ALA A 97 51.49 9.61 15.53
CA ALA A 97 52.67 8.89 15.04
C ALA A 97 53.79 9.82 14.54
N ARG A 98 53.49 11.08 14.20
CA ARG A 98 54.48 12.09 13.81
C ARG A 98 54.99 12.93 14.98
N ALA A 99 54.26 12.94 16.09
CA ALA A 99 54.60 13.69 17.29
C ALA A 99 55.37 12.85 18.33
N LYS A 100 55.52 11.55 18.06
CA LYS A 100 56.35 10.61 18.79
C LYS A 100 57.63 10.37 17.99
#